data_AF-B7FW38-F1
#
_entry.id   AF-B7FW38-F1
#
_cell.length_a   1.000
_cell.length_b   1.000
_cell.length_c   1.000
_cell.angle_alpha   90.00
_cell.angle_beta   90.00
_cell.angle_gamma   90.00
#
_symmetry.space_group_name_H-M   'P 1'
#
loop_
_entity.id
_entity.type
_entity.pdbx_description
1 polymer ?
#
loop_
_entity_poly.entity_id
_entity_poly.type
_entity_poly.pdbx_seq_one_letter_code
_entity_poly.pdbx_strand_id
1 'polypeptide(L)'
;IAKSTNFGKSNLKGCRFYKAYLVRADFSGADLRGASLEDTSMDEALLKDTVAVGAYFSASIMDTLTVENADFTDAQFPIKTLPLLCERSDATGTNPVTGVDTRESLMCP
;
A
#
# COMPACT_ATOMS: atom_id res chain seq x y z
N ILE A 1 -9.07 -7.37 -13.51
CA ILE A 1 -7.81 -7.29 -14.29
C ILE A 1 -7.45 -5.81 -14.40
N ALA A 2 -6.31 -5.39 -13.85
CA ALA A 2 -5.77 -4.03 -14.00
C ALA A 2 -4.22 -4.07 -14.03
N LYS A 3 -3.68 -5.06 -14.75
CA LYS A 3 -2.24 -5.23 -14.94
C LYS A 3 -1.65 -3.98 -15.60
N SER A 4 -0.51 -3.50 -15.10
CA SER A 4 0.21 -2.35 -15.68
C SER A 4 -0.64 -1.09 -15.83
N THR A 5 -1.72 -0.98 -15.06
CA THR A 5 -2.64 0.16 -15.11
C THR A 5 -2.09 1.28 -14.23
N ASN A 6 -2.18 2.52 -14.71
CA ASN A 6 -1.81 3.69 -13.94
C ASN A 6 -3.03 4.24 -13.19
N PHE A 7 -2.95 4.17 -11.87
CA PHE A 7 -3.88 4.75 -10.89
C PHE A 7 -3.26 5.93 -10.13
N GLY A 8 -2.08 6.40 -10.53
CA GLY A 8 -1.35 7.44 -9.84
C GLY A 8 -2.21 8.69 -9.62
N LYS A 9 -2.13 9.24 -8.40
CA LYS A 9 -2.90 10.42 -7.95
C LYS A 9 -4.43 10.29 -8.05
N SER A 10 -4.95 9.08 -8.27
CA SER A 10 -6.39 8.84 -8.35
C SER A 10 -7.04 8.84 -6.97
N ASN A 11 -8.32 9.20 -6.91
CA ASN A 11 -9.15 9.01 -5.72
C ASN A 11 -9.79 7.62 -5.77
N LEU A 12 -9.32 6.72 -4.91
CA LEU A 12 -9.75 5.31 -4.82
C LEU A 12 -10.29 4.97 -3.42
N LYS A 13 -10.77 5.97 -2.69
CA LYS A 13 -11.31 5.81 -1.33
C LYS A 13 -12.42 4.76 -1.32
N GLY A 14 -12.31 3.78 -0.43
CA GLY A 14 -13.29 2.72 -0.25
C GLY A 14 -13.42 1.76 -1.45
N CYS A 15 -12.57 1.86 -2.46
CA CYS A 15 -12.60 0.93 -3.60
C CYS A 15 -12.26 -0.49 -3.15
N ARG A 16 -12.92 -1.47 -3.77
CA ARG A 16 -12.67 -2.90 -3.54
C ARG A 16 -11.89 -3.50 -4.71
N PHE A 17 -10.64 -3.85 -4.45
CA PHE A 17 -9.75 -4.59 -5.35
C PHE A 17 -9.66 -6.08 -5.02
N TYR A 18 -10.62 -6.61 -4.24
CA TYR A 18 -10.64 -8.03 -3.87
C TYR A 18 -10.37 -8.97 -5.05
N LYS A 19 -9.35 -9.83 -4.93
CA LYS A 19 -8.90 -10.76 -6.00
C LYS A 19 -8.47 -10.10 -7.31
N ALA A 20 -8.14 -8.81 -7.29
CA ALA A 20 -7.68 -8.13 -8.49
C ALA A 20 -6.25 -8.54 -8.86
N TYR A 21 -6.04 -8.69 -10.17
CA TYR A 21 -4.71 -8.82 -10.76
C TYR A 21 -4.14 -7.42 -11.03
N LEU A 22 -3.30 -6.94 -10.11
CA LEU A 22 -2.70 -5.59 -10.06
C LEU A 22 -1.19 -5.61 -10.35
N VAL A 23 -0.68 -6.68 -10.98
CA VAL A 23 0.73 -6.81 -11.33
C VAL A 23 1.21 -5.59 -12.13
N ARG A 24 2.29 -4.95 -11.67
CA ARG A 24 2.87 -3.70 -12.23
C ARG A 24 1.92 -2.50 -12.24
N ALA A 25 0.82 -2.53 -11.48
CA ALA A 25 -0.05 -1.36 -11.37
C ALA A 25 0.69 -0.23 -10.63
N ASP A 26 0.46 1.00 -11.07
CA ASP A 26 1.05 2.18 -10.48
C ASP A 26 0.01 2.91 -9.64
N PHE A 27 0.14 2.87 -8.31
CA PHE A 27 -0.71 3.62 -7.39
C PHE A 27 -0.01 4.88 -6.85
N SER A 28 1.07 5.36 -7.47
CA SER A 28 1.90 6.41 -6.87
C SER A 28 1.09 7.67 -6.56
N GLY A 29 1.08 8.09 -5.28
CA GLY A 29 0.31 9.23 -4.79
C GLY A 29 -1.22 9.04 -4.80
N ALA A 30 -1.72 7.82 -5.01
CA ALA A 30 -3.15 7.53 -4.98
C ALA A 30 -3.72 7.59 -3.56
N ASP A 31 -4.99 7.94 -3.47
CA ASP A 31 -5.75 7.96 -2.23
C ASP A 31 -6.53 6.65 -2.07
N LEU A 32 -5.99 5.74 -1.27
CA LEU A 32 -6.50 4.38 -1.03
C LEU A 32 -7.22 4.27 0.33
N ARG A 33 -7.65 5.39 0.93
CA ARG A 33 -8.24 5.35 2.28
C ARG A 33 -9.44 4.41 2.34
N GLY A 34 -9.40 3.45 3.26
CA GLY A 34 -10.43 2.43 3.42
C GLY A 34 -10.57 1.45 2.24
N ALA A 35 -9.63 1.42 1.30
CA ALA A 35 -9.67 0.48 0.18
C ALA A 35 -9.38 -0.96 0.64
N SER A 36 -9.97 -1.94 -0.04
CA SER A 36 -9.68 -3.37 0.20
C SER A 36 -8.80 -3.91 -0.92
N LEU A 37 -7.58 -4.32 -0.58
CA LEU A 37 -6.57 -4.99 -1.42
C LEU A 37 -6.35 -6.44 -0.92
N GLU A 38 -7.43 -7.10 -0.53
CA GLU A 38 -7.42 -8.48 -0.07
C GLU A 38 -7.36 -9.46 -1.26
N ASP A 39 -6.60 -10.55 -1.10
CA ASP A 39 -6.39 -11.59 -2.12
C ASP A 39 -5.90 -11.08 -3.50
N THR A 40 -5.26 -9.91 -3.57
CA THR A 40 -4.72 -9.36 -4.83
C THR A 40 -3.40 -9.99 -5.26
N SER A 41 -3.06 -9.91 -6.54
CA SER A 41 -1.68 -10.07 -7.03
C SER A 41 -1.06 -8.69 -7.25
N MET A 42 0.00 -8.36 -6.53
CA MET A 42 0.61 -7.03 -6.50
C MET A 42 2.10 -7.05 -6.89
N ASP A 43 2.55 -8.10 -7.58
CA ASP A 43 3.91 -8.24 -8.07
C ASP A 43 4.34 -6.98 -8.83
N GLU A 44 5.44 -6.38 -8.39
CA GLU A 44 6.01 -5.15 -8.96
C GLU A 44 5.06 -3.93 -8.95
N ALA A 45 3.99 -3.92 -8.14
CA ALA A 45 3.12 -2.75 -8.01
C ALA A 45 3.82 -1.62 -7.25
N LEU A 46 3.54 -0.36 -7.62
CA LEU A 46 4.12 0.83 -6.99
C LEU A 46 3.11 1.41 -5.99
N LEU A 47 3.47 1.47 -4.70
CA LEU A 47 2.67 2.13 -3.66
C LEU A 47 3.30 3.42 -3.12
N LYS A 48 4.28 3.97 -3.84
CA LYS A 48 5.00 5.18 -3.42
C LYS A 48 4.05 6.35 -3.16
N ASP A 49 4.25 7.09 -2.07
CA ASP A 49 3.46 8.27 -1.69
C ASP A 49 1.94 8.00 -1.51
N THR A 50 1.49 6.73 -1.46
CA THR A 50 0.07 6.41 -1.31
C THR A 50 -0.46 6.80 0.06
N VAL A 51 -1.73 7.22 0.12
CA VAL A 51 -2.45 7.39 1.39
C VAL A 51 -3.35 6.18 1.59
N ALA A 52 -2.87 5.18 2.32
CA ALA A 52 -3.54 3.90 2.56
C ALA A 52 -4.17 3.79 3.95
N VAL A 53 -4.55 4.94 4.54
CA VAL A 53 -5.13 4.98 5.89
C VAL A 53 -6.39 4.11 5.98
N GLY A 54 -6.41 3.18 6.93
CA GLY A 54 -7.52 2.25 7.13
C GLY A 54 -7.73 1.23 5.99
N ALA A 55 -6.78 1.09 5.05
CA ALA A 55 -6.88 0.11 3.98
C ALA A 55 -6.60 -1.32 4.48
N TYR A 56 -7.10 -2.30 3.75
CA TYR A 56 -6.94 -3.72 4.07
C TYR A 56 -6.00 -4.37 3.05
N PHE A 57 -4.92 -4.99 3.53
CA PHE A 57 -3.96 -5.69 2.68
C PHE A 57 -3.90 -7.18 3.01
N SER A 58 -3.50 -7.97 2.02
CA SER A 58 -3.06 -9.35 2.21
C SER A 58 -1.53 -9.45 2.23
N ALA A 59 -0.99 -10.67 2.27
CA ALA A 59 0.46 -10.89 2.17
C ALA A 59 1.06 -10.37 0.84
N SER A 60 0.24 -10.13 -0.19
CA SER A 60 0.67 -9.61 -1.50
C SER A 60 1.34 -8.24 -1.45
N ILE A 61 1.19 -7.48 -0.36
CA ILE A 61 1.95 -6.24 -0.18
C ILE A 61 3.47 -6.48 -0.18
N MET A 62 3.91 -7.67 0.21
CA MET A 62 5.34 -8.03 0.19
C MET A 62 5.90 -8.11 -1.24
N ASP A 63 5.05 -8.33 -2.25
CA ASP A 63 5.45 -8.46 -3.65
C ASP A 63 5.51 -7.10 -4.38
N THR A 64 5.16 -6.01 -3.68
CA THR A 64 5.21 -4.65 -4.24
C THR A 64 6.64 -4.20 -4.47
N LEU A 65 6.81 -3.43 -5.55
CA LEU A 65 8.11 -2.87 -5.90
C LEU A 65 8.56 -1.81 -4.90
N THR A 66 7.64 -1.01 -4.36
CA THR A 66 7.98 -0.03 -3.32
C THR A 66 6.79 0.37 -2.44
N VAL A 67 7.10 0.70 -1.18
CA VAL A 67 6.20 1.31 -0.19
C VAL A 67 6.74 2.62 0.40
N GLU A 68 7.74 3.25 -0.25
CA GLU A 68 8.35 4.49 0.23
C GLU A 68 7.31 5.62 0.37
N ASN A 69 7.37 6.36 1.47
CA ASN A 69 6.46 7.46 1.81
C ASN A 69 4.96 7.07 1.84
N ALA A 70 4.62 5.78 1.88
CA ALA A 70 3.24 5.36 2.02
C ALA A 70 2.74 5.60 3.45
N ASP A 71 1.51 6.10 3.58
CA ASP A 71 0.85 6.24 4.87
C ASP A 71 -0.06 5.04 5.13
N PHE A 72 0.33 4.23 6.11
CA PHE A 72 -0.39 3.02 6.54
C PHE A 72 -1.13 3.19 7.88
N THR A 73 -1.40 4.42 8.33
CA THR A 73 -2.10 4.64 9.61
C THR A 73 -3.41 3.86 9.64
N ASP A 74 -3.62 3.08 10.70
CA ASP A 74 -4.79 2.20 10.87
C ASP A 74 -5.02 1.15 9.76
N ALA A 75 -4.06 0.94 8.85
CA ALA A 75 -4.14 -0.10 7.84
C ALA A 75 -4.03 -1.50 8.46
N GLN A 76 -4.71 -2.46 7.85
CA GLN A 76 -4.80 -3.83 8.34
C GLN A 76 -3.96 -4.76 7.50
N PHE A 77 -3.14 -5.56 8.16
CA PHE A 77 -2.26 -6.56 7.56
C PHE A 77 -2.43 -7.91 8.25
N PRO A 78 -2.12 -9.02 7.58
CA PRO A 78 -2.00 -10.31 8.25
C PRO A 78 -0.93 -10.25 9.36
N ILE A 79 -1.18 -10.91 10.48
CA ILE A 79 -0.32 -10.89 11.68
C ILE A 79 1.15 -11.24 11.36
N LYS A 80 1.38 -12.14 10.39
CA LYS A 80 2.74 -12.55 9.98
C LYS A 80 3.39 -11.60 8.96
N THR A 81 2.61 -10.76 8.31
CA THR A 81 3.08 -9.85 7.25
C THR A 81 3.64 -8.56 7.82
N LEU A 82 3.00 -7.99 8.85
CA LEU A 82 3.42 -6.70 9.41
C LEU A 82 4.89 -6.66 9.88
N PRO A 83 5.42 -7.66 10.62
CA PRO A 83 6.83 -7.65 11.02
C PRO A 83 7.78 -7.64 9.82
N LEU A 84 7.46 -8.42 8.77
CA LEU A 84 8.26 -8.49 7.54
C LEU A 84 8.20 -7.18 6.74
N LEU A 85 7.04 -6.53 6.73
CA LEU A 85 6.86 -5.21 6.11
C LEU A 85 7.72 -4.16 6.82
N CYS A 86 7.84 -4.22 8.15
CA CYS A 86 8.73 -3.36 8.93
C CYS A 86 10.23 -3.60 8.68
N GLU A 87 10.62 -4.80 8.22
CA GLU A 87 12.01 -5.14 7.89
C GLU A 87 12.41 -4.67 6.48
N ARG A 88 11.44 -4.29 5.64
CA ARG A 88 11.73 -3.79 4.30
C ARG A 88 12.55 -2.50 4.35
N SER A 89 13.64 -2.45 3.59
CA SER A 89 14.53 -1.29 3.53
C SER A 89 13.88 -0.04 2.93
N ASP A 90 12.79 -0.21 2.18
CA ASP A 90 12.03 0.88 1.54
C ASP A 90 10.80 1.32 2.35
N ALA A 91 10.50 0.67 3.48
CA ALA A 91 9.51 1.16 4.45
C ALA A 91 10.14 2.33 5.22
N THR A 92 10.28 3.48 4.56
CA THR A 92 10.97 4.67 5.04
C THR A 92 10.33 5.93 4.47
N GLY A 93 10.66 7.08 5.05
CA GLY A 93 10.25 8.39 4.54
C GLY A 93 8.87 8.82 5.02
N THR A 94 8.49 10.03 4.65
CA THR A 94 7.28 10.71 5.15
C THR A 94 6.33 10.96 4.02
N ASN A 95 5.06 10.60 4.20
CA ASN A 95 4.05 10.83 3.18
C ASN A 95 3.89 12.33 2.87
N PRO A 96 4.01 12.77 1.60
CA PRO A 96 4.00 14.19 1.25
C PRO A 96 2.61 14.85 1.39
N VAL A 97 1.55 14.07 1.55
CA VAL A 97 0.16 14.57 1.70
C VAL A 97 -0.24 14.64 3.17
N THR A 98 0.06 13.60 3.95
CA THR A 98 -0.38 13.51 5.35
C THR A 98 0.68 13.94 6.36
N GLY A 99 1.96 13.95 5.97
CA GLY A 99 3.08 14.27 6.87
C GLY A 99 3.43 13.16 7.86
N VAL A 100 2.86 11.97 7.71
CA VAL A 100 3.11 10.82 8.60
C VAL A 100 4.31 10.02 8.09
N ASP A 101 5.20 9.61 9.01
CA ASP A 101 6.31 8.71 8.68
C ASP A 101 5.80 7.30 8.37
N THR A 102 6.37 6.67 7.34
CA THR A 102 5.96 5.35 6.85
C THR A 102 6.08 4.28 7.94
N ARG A 103 7.18 4.27 8.71
CA ARG A 103 7.41 3.28 9.78
C ARG A 103 6.55 3.56 11.00
N GLU A 104 6.37 4.83 11.33
CA GLU A 104 5.46 5.24 12.41
C GLU A 104 4.02 4.82 12.09
N SER A 105 3.57 5.02 10.85
CA SER A 105 2.22 4.63 10.40
C SER A 105 1.98 3.11 10.45
N LEU A 106 3.04 2.32 10.26
CA LEU A 106 3.04 0.87 10.41
C LEU A 106 3.15 0.39 11.86
N MET A 107 3.40 1.30 12.81
CA MET A 107 3.72 0.99 14.20
C MET A 107 4.89 0.00 14.34
N CYS A 108 5.92 0.17 13.50
CA CYS A 108 7.12 -0.66 13.57
C CYS A 108 7.88 -0.46 14.90
N PRO A 109 8.48 -1.51 15.46
CA PRO A 109 9.35 -1.40 16.64
C PRO A 109 10.69 -0.70 16.34
#